data_AF-A0A9P1K0H1-F1
#
_entry.id   AF-A0A9P1K0H1-F1
#
_cell.length_a   1.000
_cell.length_b   1.000
_cell.length_c   1.000
_cell.angle_alpha   90.00
_cell.angle_beta   90.00
_cell.angle_gamma   90.00
#
_symmetry.space_group_name_H-M   'P 1'
#
loop_
_entity.id
_entity.type
_entity.pdbx_description
1 polymer ?
#
loop_
_entity_poly.entity_id
_entity_poly.type
_entity_poly.pdbx_seq_one_letter_code
_entity_poly.pdbx_strand_id
1 'polypeptide(L)'
;MLPVHFLTIVLNGDPFIRYHLEVFRQLPFPWHWHVVEGVAEQVRDSSWCAQRGGRVPQDLHRDGRSSDGTSEYLDRIAAEEPGRVSVYRKPPGVFWQGKVEMVTAPLAAMTEECLLWQVDADELWTAEQIARARRMFLDSPSRTAALYLCHFFVGPSLVLDRLDQYGNYRAYEWLRTWRYRPGDYWHSHVPPRLVRPAARRVPNATSARPTPSCMRKRR
;
A
#
# COMPACT_ATOMS: atom_id res chain seq x y z
N MET A 1 -7.04 19.74 1.39
CA MET A 1 -6.97 19.15 0.03
C MET A 1 -6.59 17.69 0.20
N LEU A 2 -7.18 16.73 -0.53
CA LEU A 2 -6.85 15.30 -0.36
C LEU A 2 -5.67 14.92 -1.29
N PRO A 3 -4.44 14.74 -0.79
CA PRO A 3 -3.29 14.34 -1.61
C PRO A 3 -3.37 12.85 -1.99
N VAL A 4 -2.58 12.45 -2.98
CA VAL A 4 -2.40 11.03 -3.36
C VAL A 4 -1.02 10.55 -2.94
N HIS A 5 -0.95 9.50 -2.13
CA HIS A 5 0.29 8.84 -1.77
C HIS A 5 0.35 7.53 -2.54
N PHE A 6 1.26 7.44 -3.52
CA PHE A 6 1.53 6.20 -4.24
C PHE A 6 2.46 5.32 -3.41
N LEU A 7 2.19 4.02 -3.42
CA LEU A 7 2.98 3.00 -2.73
C LEU A 7 3.35 1.89 -3.71
N THR A 8 4.64 1.71 -3.95
CA THR A 8 5.17 0.65 -4.80
C THR A 8 6.14 -0.20 -3.99
N ILE A 9 5.97 -1.51 -4.02
CA ILE A 9 6.99 -2.46 -3.56
C ILE A 9 7.68 -3.02 -4.80
N VAL A 10 9.01 -3.10 -4.80
CA VAL A 10 9.76 -3.46 -6.02
C VAL A 10 11.00 -4.29 -5.73
N LEU A 11 11.21 -5.28 -6.59
CA LEU A 11 12.49 -5.94 -6.83
C LEU A 11 12.59 -6.12 -8.35
N ASN A 12 13.62 -5.54 -8.96
CA ASN A 12 13.80 -5.52 -10.42
C ASN A 12 12.59 -4.99 -11.19
N GLY A 13 12.30 -3.70 -11.02
CA GLY A 13 11.16 -3.04 -11.65
C GLY A 13 11.46 -2.44 -13.02
N ASP A 14 12.69 -2.45 -13.49
CA ASP A 14 13.03 -1.92 -14.81
C ASP A 14 12.52 -2.87 -15.91
N PRO A 15 12.06 -2.33 -17.06
CA PRO A 15 11.98 -0.90 -17.38
C PRO A 15 10.70 -0.21 -16.90
N PHE A 16 9.70 -0.95 -16.41
CA PHE A 16 8.33 -0.46 -16.21
C PHE A 16 8.22 0.60 -15.12
N ILE A 17 9.01 0.50 -14.05
CA ILE A 17 8.95 1.44 -12.92
C ILE A 17 9.22 2.90 -13.31
N ARG A 18 9.90 3.11 -14.44
CA ARG A 18 10.23 4.45 -14.95
C ARG A 18 9.00 5.22 -15.42
N TYR A 19 8.01 4.51 -15.96
CA TYR A 19 6.77 5.08 -16.45
C TYR A 19 6.02 5.89 -15.36
N HIS A 20 6.03 5.39 -14.13
CA HIS A 20 5.22 5.97 -13.04
C HIS A 20 5.56 7.42 -12.76
N LEU A 21 6.86 7.75 -12.67
CA LEU A 21 7.27 9.13 -12.35
C LEU A 21 6.89 10.10 -13.47
N GLU A 22 7.04 9.70 -14.72
CA GLU A 22 6.63 10.49 -15.89
C GLU A 22 5.12 10.81 -15.84
N VAL A 23 4.30 9.85 -15.43
CA VAL A 23 2.86 10.05 -15.24
C VAL A 23 2.57 10.92 -14.03
N PHE A 24 3.17 10.65 -12.87
CA PHE A 24 2.87 11.38 -11.64
C PHE A 24 3.22 12.87 -11.75
N ARG A 25 4.29 13.22 -12.47
CA ARG A 25 4.66 14.61 -12.77
C ARG A 25 3.58 15.40 -13.51
N GLN A 26 2.66 14.73 -14.22
CA GLN A 26 1.56 15.37 -14.95
C GLN A 26 0.34 15.67 -14.06
N LEU A 27 0.30 15.17 -12.81
CA LEU A 27 -0.87 15.30 -11.96
C LEU A 27 -1.04 16.73 -11.42
N PRO A 28 -2.23 17.34 -11.53
CA PRO A 28 -2.47 18.74 -11.15
C PRO A 28 -2.78 18.91 -9.65
N PHE A 29 -2.34 17.98 -8.80
CA PHE A 29 -2.60 17.98 -7.36
C PHE A 29 -1.42 17.40 -6.58
N PRO A 30 -1.32 17.68 -5.27
CA PRO A 30 -0.23 17.15 -4.45
C PRO A 30 -0.22 15.63 -4.44
N TRP A 31 0.96 15.07 -4.65
CA TRP A 31 1.23 13.65 -4.58
C TRP A 31 2.59 13.38 -3.94
N HIS A 32 2.73 12.18 -3.41
CA HIS A 32 4.00 11.63 -2.91
C HIS A 32 4.12 10.18 -3.36
N TRP A 33 5.30 9.73 -3.74
CA TRP A 33 5.58 8.36 -4.12
C TRP A 33 6.53 7.70 -3.13
N HIS A 34 6.03 6.67 -2.45
CA HIS A 34 6.78 5.82 -1.55
C HIS A 34 7.18 4.55 -2.28
N VAL A 35 8.47 4.35 -2.48
CA VAL A 35 9.02 3.16 -3.13
C VAL A 35 9.76 2.32 -2.11
N VAL A 36 9.34 1.08 -1.92
CA VAL A 36 9.96 0.15 -0.99
C VAL A 36 10.69 -0.89 -1.81
N GLU A 37 12.02 -0.80 -1.83
CA GLU A 37 12.85 -1.68 -2.62
C GLU A 37 13.39 -2.84 -1.77
N GLY A 38 13.37 -4.02 -2.38
CA GLY A 38 14.16 -5.16 -1.94
C GLY A 38 13.39 -6.47 -1.95
N VAL A 39 14.10 -7.53 -1.60
CA VAL A 39 13.54 -8.88 -1.50
C VAL A 39 12.56 -8.95 -0.33
N ALA A 40 11.35 -9.41 -0.61
CA ALA A 40 10.42 -9.89 0.40
C ALA A 40 10.63 -11.39 0.62
N GLU A 41 10.96 -11.79 1.84
CA GLU A 41 10.92 -13.20 2.22
C GLU A 41 9.53 -13.78 1.97
N GLN A 42 9.50 -15.02 1.52
CA GLN A 42 8.26 -15.76 1.26
C GLN A 42 7.66 -16.28 2.58
N VAL A 43 7.33 -15.35 3.47
CA VAL A 43 6.78 -15.59 4.81
C VAL A 43 5.39 -14.98 4.92
N ARG A 44 4.68 -15.27 6.04
CA ARG A 44 3.34 -14.76 6.34
C ARG A 44 2.34 -15.04 5.20
N ASP A 45 1.75 -14.02 4.60
CA ASP A 45 0.76 -14.11 3.52
C ASP A 45 1.31 -14.73 2.22
N SER A 46 2.63 -14.92 2.12
CA SER A 46 3.30 -15.59 1.00
C SER A 46 3.99 -16.91 1.39
N SER A 47 3.73 -17.42 2.60
CA SER A 47 4.35 -18.66 3.12
C SER A 47 4.04 -19.90 2.28
N TRP A 48 2.91 -19.92 1.57
CA TRP A 48 2.54 -21.01 0.66
C TRP A 48 3.54 -21.16 -0.50
N CYS A 49 4.22 -20.09 -0.93
CA CYS A 49 5.27 -20.16 -1.94
C CYS A 49 6.49 -20.94 -1.42
N ALA A 50 6.96 -20.60 -0.21
CA ALA A 50 8.09 -21.27 0.43
C ALA A 50 7.80 -22.74 0.73
N GLN A 51 6.59 -23.05 1.19
CA GLN A 51 6.13 -24.43 1.42
C GLN A 51 6.16 -25.28 0.13
N ARG A 52 6.02 -24.66 -1.04
CA ARG A 52 6.15 -25.30 -2.36
C ARG A 52 7.57 -25.25 -2.92
N GLY A 53 8.56 -24.91 -2.10
CA GLY A 53 9.98 -24.85 -2.48
C GLY A 53 10.40 -23.52 -3.11
N GLY A 54 9.54 -22.51 -3.11
CA GLY A 54 9.86 -21.17 -3.61
C GLY A 54 11.00 -20.54 -2.82
N ARG A 55 11.99 -20.02 -3.55
CA ARG A 55 13.09 -19.22 -3.01
C ARG A 55 13.35 -18.08 -3.98
N VAL A 56 13.85 -16.96 -3.47
CA VAL A 56 14.37 -15.89 -4.33
C VAL A 56 15.83 -16.26 -4.62
N PRO A 57 16.19 -16.57 -5.88
CA PRO A 57 17.56 -16.90 -6.24
C PRO A 57 18.49 -15.71 -5.96
N GLN A 58 19.71 -16.00 -5.49
CA GLN A 58 20.73 -14.98 -5.24
C GLN A 58 21.00 -14.13 -6.48
N ASP A 59 20.97 -14.73 -7.67
CA ASP A 59 21.26 -14.04 -8.94
C ASP A 59 20.18 -13.01 -9.32
N LEU A 60 19.01 -13.04 -8.68
CA LEU A 60 17.95 -12.05 -8.90
C LEU A 60 18.10 -10.78 -8.03
N HIS A 61 19.14 -10.68 -7.20
CA HIS A 61 19.33 -9.52 -6.36
C HIS A 61 20.80 -9.24 -6.03
N ARG A 62 21.12 -7.99 -5.71
CA ARG A 62 22.41 -7.60 -5.12
C ARG A 62 22.19 -7.29 -3.64
N ASP A 63 22.61 -8.20 -2.76
CA ASP A 63 22.48 -8.05 -1.29
C ASP A 63 21.06 -7.67 -0.82
N GLY A 64 20.03 -8.29 -1.42
CA GLY A 64 18.63 -8.05 -1.10
C GLY A 64 17.99 -6.87 -1.83
N ARG A 65 18.69 -6.22 -2.77
CA ARG A 65 18.20 -5.12 -3.62
C ARG A 65 18.16 -5.52 -5.09
N SER A 66 17.55 -4.69 -5.92
CA SER A 66 17.47 -4.94 -7.36
C SER A 66 18.86 -5.01 -8.00
N SER A 67 18.98 -5.76 -9.09
CA SER A 67 20.23 -5.96 -9.85
C SER A 67 20.12 -5.57 -11.32
N ASP A 68 19.01 -4.96 -11.73
CA ASP A 68 18.64 -4.67 -13.12
C ASP A 68 18.75 -3.19 -13.53
N GLY A 69 19.23 -2.32 -12.64
CA GLY A 69 19.25 -0.86 -12.84
C GLY A 69 18.18 -0.10 -12.05
N THR A 70 17.24 -0.81 -11.42
CA THR A 70 16.18 -0.20 -10.58
C THR A 70 16.78 0.57 -9.40
N SER A 71 17.78 0.01 -8.70
CA SER A 71 18.38 0.68 -7.53
C SER A 71 18.97 2.04 -7.89
N GLU A 72 19.74 2.08 -8.98
CA GLU A 72 20.39 3.29 -9.48
C GLU A 72 19.35 4.32 -9.97
N TYR A 73 18.28 3.86 -10.60
CA TYR A 73 17.15 4.71 -10.97
C TYR A 73 16.50 5.35 -9.74
N LEU A 74 16.20 4.55 -8.71
CA LEU A 74 15.55 5.00 -7.48
C LEU A 74 16.41 6.01 -6.72
N ASP A 75 17.73 5.80 -6.65
CA ASP A 75 18.66 6.74 -6.02
C ASP A 75 18.62 8.11 -6.71
N ARG A 76 18.63 8.10 -8.03
CA ARG A 76 18.59 9.33 -8.83
C ARG A 76 17.29 10.10 -8.59
N ILE A 77 16.13 9.46 -8.72
CA ILE A 77 14.85 10.18 -8.62
C ILE A 77 14.55 10.68 -7.20
N ALA A 78 15.04 9.99 -6.17
CA ALA A 78 14.92 10.43 -4.78
C ALA A 78 15.78 11.68 -4.52
N ALA A 79 16.96 11.77 -5.14
CA ALA A 79 17.80 12.96 -5.07
C ALA A 79 17.24 14.14 -5.89
N GLU A 80 16.63 13.86 -7.04
CA GLU A 80 16.00 14.88 -7.90
C GLU A 80 14.70 15.44 -7.30
N GLU A 81 13.91 14.62 -6.60
CA GLU A 81 12.60 14.99 -6.05
C GLU A 81 12.43 14.64 -4.55
N PRO A 82 13.29 15.15 -3.65
CA PRO A 82 13.31 14.75 -2.24
C PRO A 82 12.03 15.07 -1.46
N GLY A 83 11.20 16.00 -1.97
CA GLY A 83 9.91 16.35 -1.40
C GLY A 83 8.71 15.57 -1.96
N ARG A 84 8.92 14.70 -2.95
CA ARG A 84 7.85 13.93 -3.62
C ARG A 84 8.14 12.45 -3.75
N VAL A 85 9.40 12.03 -3.63
CA VAL A 85 9.81 10.63 -3.74
C VAL A 85 10.57 10.22 -2.49
N SER A 86 10.19 9.10 -1.89
CA SER A 86 10.91 8.49 -0.77
C SER A 86 11.17 7.02 -1.03
N VAL A 87 12.43 6.61 -0.86
CA VAL A 87 12.87 5.24 -1.08
C VAL A 87 13.19 4.58 0.26
N TYR A 88 12.60 3.41 0.51
CA TYR A 88 12.75 2.64 1.72
C TYR A 88 13.49 1.34 1.41
N ARG A 89 14.57 1.06 2.15
CA ARG A 89 15.41 -0.13 1.96
C ARG A 89 15.83 -0.72 3.28
N LYS A 90 16.08 -2.02 3.27
CA LYS A 90 16.84 -2.70 4.33
C LYS A 90 18.36 -2.47 4.16
N PRO A 91 19.15 -2.66 5.22
CA PRO A 91 20.60 -2.80 5.12
C PRO A 91 20.98 -3.92 4.13
N PRO A 92 22.17 -3.85 3.50
CA PRO A 92 22.65 -4.92 2.64
C PRO A 92 22.61 -6.29 3.32
N GLY A 93 22.14 -7.31 2.58
CA GLY A 93 22.04 -8.69 3.06
C GLY A 93 20.83 -8.97 3.94
N VAL A 94 19.98 -7.98 4.21
CA VAL A 94 18.77 -8.14 5.03
C VAL A 94 17.53 -8.04 4.15
N PHE A 95 16.67 -9.05 4.21
CA PHE A 95 15.41 -9.08 3.48
C PHE A 95 14.27 -8.49 4.30
N TRP A 96 13.22 -8.05 3.61
CA TRP A 96 11.95 -7.72 4.23
C TRP A 96 11.24 -8.99 4.72
N GLN A 97 10.64 -8.95 5.90
CA GLN A 97 9.86 -10.00 6.55
C GLN A 97 8.46 -10.10 5.93
N GLY A 98 8.44 -10.33 4.61
CA GLY A 98 7.26 -10.42 3.77
C GLY A 98 6.75 -9.05 3.29
N LYS A 99 5.83 -9.11 2.31
CA LYS A 99 5.28 -7.92 1.66
C LYS A 99 4.52 -7.00 2.61
N VAL A 100 3.92 -7.54 3.68
CA VAL A 100 3.25 -6.75 4.73
C VAL A 100 4.22 -5.79 5.41
N GLU A 101 5.46 -6.21 5.70
CA GLU A 101 6.47 -5.31 6.27
C GLU A 101 6.79 -4.18 5.27
N MET A 102 6.95 -4.52 3.99
CA MET A 102 7.24 -3.54 2.95
C MET A 102 6.15 -2.47 2.86
N VAL A 103 4.88 -2.86 2.71
CA VAL A 103 3.78 -1.89 2.58
C VAL A 103 3.52 -1.10 3.86
N THR A 104 3.95 -1.61 5.02
CA THR A 104 3.82 -0.92 6.31
C THR A 104 4.88 0.16 6.52
N ALA A 105 6.10 -0.03 5.99
CA ALA A 105 7.22 0.86 6.27
C ALA A 105 6.94 2.35 5.97
N PRO A 106 6.24 2.71 4.87
CA PRO A 106 5.94 4.11 4.58
C PRO A 106 4.83 4.74 5.43
N LEU A 107 3.98 3.94 6.10
CA LEU A 107 2.84 4.47 6.85
C LEU A 107 3.27 5.43 7.98
N ALA A 108 4.45 5.21 8.57
CA ALA A 108 4.97 6.08 9.62
C ALA A 108 5.25 7.52 9.16
N ALA A 109 5.47 7.73 7.85
CA ALA A 109 5.67 9.06 7.26
C ALA A 109 4.36 9.76 6.89
N MET A 110 3.23 9.04 6.89
CA MET A 110 1.92 9.56 6.49
C MET A 110 1.18 10.11 7.71
N THR A 111 1.37 11.39 8.00
CA THR A 111 0.82 12.06 9.19
C THR A 111 -0.54 12.72 8.96
N GLU A 112 -1.04 12.72 7.72
CA GLU A 112 -2.29 13.35 7.32
C GLU A 112 -3.20 12.39 6.53
N GLU A 113 -4.48 12.74 6.39
CA GLU A 113 -5.42 11.97 5.56
C GLU A 113 -5.05 12.09 4.07
N CYS A 114 -4.98 10.97 3.36
CA CYS A 114 -4.64 10.92 1.94
C CYS A 114 -5.39 9.80 1.21
N LEU A 115 -5.29 9.79 -0.13
CA LEU A 115 -5.56 8.58 -0.90
C LEU A 115 -4.27 7.77 -0.98
N LEU A 116 -4.17 6.68 -0.23
CA LEU A 116 -3.09 5.71 -0.35
C LEU A 116 -3.41 4.80 -1.54
N TRP A 117 -2.57 4.84 -2.57
CA TRP A 117 -2.75 4.09 -3.81
C TRP A 117 -1.57 3.16 -4.02
N GLN A 118 -1.79 1.85 -3.89
CA GLN A 118 -0.79 0.85 -4.24
C GLN A 118 -0.69 0.70 -5.76
N VAL A 119 0.51 0.83 -6.31
CA VAL A 119 0.79 0.67 -7.74
C VAL A 119 1.95 -0.31 -7.87
N ASP A 120 1.70 -1.49 -8.44
CA ASP A 120 2.76 -2.45 -8.74
C ASP A 120 3.68 -1.90 -9.84
N ALA A 121 4.95 -2.33 -9.89
CA ALA A 121 5.95 -1.73 -10.81
C ALA A 121 5.56 -1.87 -12.29
N ASP A 122 4.77 -2.90 -12.63
CA ASP A 122 4.23 -3.24 -13.95
C ASP A 122 2.77 -2.80 -14.15
N GLU A 123 2.18 -2.04 -13.21
CA GLU A 123 0.80 -1.56 -13.27
C GLU A 123 0.72 -0.15 -13.89
N LEU A 124 0.40 -0.08 -15.19
CA LEU A 124 0.47 1.18 -15.95
C LEU A 124 -0.83 1.98 -15.89
N TRP A 125 -0.77 3.16 -15.26
CA TRP A 125 -1.87 4.11 -15.13
C TRP A 125 -1.63 5.38 -15.96
N THR A 126 -2.67 5.91 -16.59
CA THR A 126 -2.62 7.26 -17.16
C THR A 126 -2.92 8.33 -16.11
N ALA A 127 -2.40 9.55 -16.31
CA ALA A 127 -2.69 10.69 -15.43
C ALA A 127 -4.20 11.00 -15.36
N GLU A 128 -4.92 10.82 -16.46
CA GLU A 128 -6.38 10.99 -16.52
C GLU A 128 -7.11 9.98 -15.62
N GLN A 129 -6.74 8.69 -15.69
CA GLN A 129 -7.33 7.65 -14.84
C GLN A 129 -7.13 7.95 -13.36
N ILE A 130 -5.93 8.37 -12.97
CA ILE A 130 -5.61 8.76 -11.59
C ILE A 130 -6.45 9.96 -11.16
N ALA A 131 -6.51 11.01 -12.00
CA ALA A 131 -7.29 12.21 -11.70
C ALA A 131 -8.79 11.91 -11.55
N ARG A 132 -9.33 11.03 -12.42
CA ARG A 132 -10.73 10.57 -12.36
C ARG A 132 -11.01 9.78 -11.09
N ALA A 133 -10.15 8.82 -10.73
CA ALA A 133 -10.32 8.05 -9.49
C ALA A 133 -10.31 8.97 -8.27
N ARG A 134 -9.34 9.90 -8.18
CA ARG A 134 -9.31 10.90 -7.11
C ARG A 134 -10.58 11.74 -7.05
N ARG A 135 -11.10 12.19 -8.20
CA ARG A 135 -12.35 12.95 -8.28
C ARG A 135 -13.51 12.16 -7.68
N MET A 136 -13.60 10.86 -7.94
CA MET A 136 -14.64 10.00 -7.36
C MET A 136 -14.60 9.97 -5.82
N PHE A 137 -13.42 10.05 -5.19
CA PHE A 137 -13.33 10.16 -3.72
C PHE A 137 -13.70 11.55 -3.20
N LEU A 138 -13.42 12.61 -3.97
CA LEU A 138 -13.80 13.97 -3.58
C LEU A 138 -15.31 14.17 -3.67
N ASP A 139 -15.93 13.69 -4.74
CA ASP A 139 -17.37 13.84 -4.99
C ASP A 139 -18.22 12.94 -4.09
N SER A 140 -17.61 11.97 -3.42
CA SER A 140 -18.28 11.09 -2.45
C SER A 140 -17.38 10.82 -1.25
N PRO A 141 -17.35 11.76 -0.27
CA PRO A 141 -16.46 11.66 0.90
C PRO A 141 -16.63 10.40 1.76
N SER A 142 -17.79 9.74 1.67
CA SER A 142 -18.07 8.47 2.35
C SER A 142 -17.31 7.27 1.77
N ARG A 143 -16.77 7.36 0.55
CA ARG A 143 -15.96 6.30 -0.06
C ARG A 143 -14.64 6.13 0.70
N THR A 144 -14.34 4.90 1.08
CA THR A 144 -13.15 4.53 1.85
C THR A 144 -12.13 3.71 1.08
N ALA A 145 -12.53 3.04 -0.01
CA ALA A 145 -11.63 2.28 -0.87
C ALA A 145 -12.16 2.17 -2.31
N ALA A 146 -11.28 1.80 -3.25
CA ALA A 146 -11.62 1.56 -4.64
C ALA A 146 -10.94 0.28 -5.17
N LEU A 147 -11.72 -0.47 -5.94
CA LEU A 147 -11.31 -1.63 -6.72
C LEU A 147 -11.22 -1.23 -8.19
N TYR A 148 -10.26 -1.79 -8.90
CA TYR A 148 -10.05 -1.54 -10.32
C TYR A 148 -10.06 -2.84 -11.10
N LEU A 149 -10.47 -2.76 -12.36
CA LEU A 149 -10.34 -3.88 -13.29
C LEU A 149 -9.22 -3.52 -14.25
N CYS A 150 -8.44 -4.51 -14.67
CA CYS A 150 -7.28 -4.28 -15.51
C CYS A 150 -7.33 -5.11 -16.79
N HIS A 151 -6.64 -4.61 -17.81
CA HIS A 151 -6.20 -5.47 -18.91
C HIS A 151 -4.91 -6.15 -18.45
N PHE A 152 -4.96 -7.46 -18.22
CA PHE A 152 -3.81 -8.22 -17.74
C PHE A 152 -3.09 -8.88 -18.93
N PHE A 153 -1.93 -8.34 -19.29
CA PHE A 153 -1.14 -8.81 -20.44
C PHE A 153 -0.26 -9.99 -20.01
N VAL A 154 -0.55 -11.18 -20.57
CA VAL A 154 0.17 -12.44 -20.24
C VAL A 154 1.04 -12.95 -21.39
N GLY A 155 1.17 -12.15 -22.45
CA GLY A 155 2.03 -12.40 -23.60
C GLY A 155 1.87 -11.30 -24.64
N PRO A 156 2.75 -11.26 -25.68
CA PRO A 156 2.76 -10.17 -26.66
C PRO A 156 1.43 -9.93 -27.39
N SER A 157 0.60 -10.97 -27.48
CA SER A 157 -0.72 -10.93 -28.14
C SER A 157 -1.82 -11.53 -27.27
N LEU A 158 -1.63 -11.61 -25.95
CA LEU A 158 -2.58 -12.23 -25.02
C LEU A 158 -2.95 -11.26 -23.90
N VAL A 159 -4.26 -10.99 -23.79
CA VAL A 159 -4.84 -10.14 -22.75
C VAL A 159 -5.97 -10.88 -22.04
N LEU A 160 -6.02 -10.75 -20.73
CA LEU A 160 -7.15 -11.18 -19.90
C LEU A 160 -7.91 -9.95 -19.43
N ASP A 161 -9.17 -9.83 -19.82
CA ASP A 161 -10.05 -8.69 -19.55
C ASP A 161 -11.45 -9.10 -19.05
N ARG A 162 -11.69 -10.41 -18.92
CA ARG A 162 -13.00 -10.94 -18.55
C ARG A 162 -13.27 -10.78 -17.06
N LEU A 163 -14.44 -10.25 -16.73
CA LEU A 163 -14.93 -10.14 -15.35
C LEU A 163 -15.07 -11.51 -14.69
N ASP A 164 -14.77 -11.55 -13.39
CA ASP A 164 -14.87 -12.73 -12.53
C ASP A 164 -14.07 -13.94 -13.01
N GLN A 165 -12.98 -13.67 -13.73
CA GLN A 165 -11.96 -14.64 -14.11
C GLN A 165 -10.61 -14.26 -13.51
N TYR A 166 -9.60 -15.09 -13.74
CA TYR A 166 -8.23 -14.81 -13.31
C TYR A 166 -7.78 -13.42 -13.80
N GLY A 167 -7.31 -12.59 -12.87
CA GLY A 167 -6.88 -11.23 -13.15
C GLY A 167 -8.01 -10.20 -13.19
N ASN A 168 -9.27 -10.54 -12.92
CA ASN A 168 -10.39 -9.59 -12.74
C ASN A 168 -11.52 -10.13 -11.81
N TYR A 169 -11.16 -10.90 -10.78
CA TYR A 169 -12.10 -11.49 -9.83
C TYR A 169 -12.53 -10.49 -8.74
N ARG A 170 -13.73 -9.93 -8.90
CA ARG A 170 -14.22 -8.77 -8.14
C ARG A 170 -14.36 -8.98 -6.64
N ALA A 171 -14.38 -10.23 -6.17
CA ALA A 171 -14.54 -10.53 -4.76
C ALA A 171 -13.32 -10.12 -3.91
N TYR A 172 -12.11 -10.08 -4.49
CA TYR A 172 -10.90 -9.76 -3.73
C TYR A 172 -9.72 -9.22 -4.55
N GLU A 173 -9.74 -9.27 -5.89
CA GLU A 173 -8.65 -8.76 -6.69
C GLU A 173 -8.71 -7.23 -6.81
N TRP A 174 -7.52 -6.61 -6.96
CA TRP A 174 -7.36 -5.20 -7.35
C TRP A 174 -8.03 -4.14 -6.47
N LEU A 175 -8.25 -4.41 -5.18
CA LEU A 175 -8.38 -3.32 -4.21
C LEU A 175 -7.03 -2.60 -4.15
N ARG A 176 -6.96 -1.37 -4.66
CA ARG A 176 -5.68 -0.64 -4.86
C ARG A 176 -5.63 0.75 -4.24
N THR A 177 -6.77 1.34 -3.90
CA THR A 177 -6.79 2.69 -3.29
C THR A 177 -7.64 2.71 -2.04
N TRP A 178 -7.15 3.40 -1.01
CA TRP A 178 -7.83 3.59 0.26
C TRP A 178 -7.78 5.06 0.67
N ARG A 179 -8.85 5.55 1.31
CA ARG A 179 -8.83 6.80 2.07
C ARG A 179 -8.14 6.54 3.40
N TYR A 180 -6.82 6.64 3.39
CA TYR A 180 -5.95 6.42 4.53
C TYR A 180 -6.12 7.53 5.56
N ARG A 181 -6.10 7.15 6.84
CA ARG A 181 -5.95 8.06 7.97
C ARG A 181 -4.79 7.60 8.86
N PRO A 182 -4.09 8.54 9.53
CA PRO A 182 -3.10 8.18 10.53
C PRO A 182 -3.65 7.17 11.54
N GLY A 183 -2.92 6.06 11.70
CA GLY A 183 -3.32 4.93 12.54
C GLY A 183 -3.98 3.76 11.80
N ASP A 184 -4.37 3.91 10.54
CA ASP A 184 -4.72 2.78 9.68
C ASP A 184 -3.49 1.87 9.49
N TYR A 185 -3.69 0.55 9.39
CA TYR A 185 -2.61 -0.44 9.30
C TYR A 185 -2.94 -1.58 8.32
N TRP A 186 -1.91 -2.20 7.76
CA TRP A 186 -2.07 -3.36 6.88
C TRP A 186 -2.33 -4.62 7.69
N HIS A 187 -3.49 -5.25 7.46
CA HIS A 187 -3.78 -6.59 7.98
C HIS A 187 -3.20 -7.69 7.10
N SER A 188 -3.23 -7.51 5.77
CA SER A 188 -2.62 -8.41 4.80
C SER A 188 -2.25 -7.69 3.50
N HIS A 189 -1.38 -8.30 2.70
CA HIS A 189 -1.02 -7.81 1.35
C HIS A 189 -1.57 -8.68 0.21
N VAL A 190 -1.81 -9.98 0.43
CA VAL A 190 -2.33 -10.89 -0.60
C VAL A 190 -3.56 -11.64 -0.05
N PRO A 191 -4.79 -11.11 -0.22
CA PRO A 191 -5.15 -9.83 -0.85
C PRO A 191 -4.88 -8.61 0.06
N PRO A 192 -4.76 -7.39 -0.51
CA PRO A 192 -4.43 -6.20 0.26
C PRO A 192 -5.61 -5.73 1.12
N ARG A 193 -5.39 -5.62 2.43
CA ARG A 193 -6.41 -5.17 3.39
C ARG A 193 -5.83 -4.13 4.34
N LEU A 194 -6.17 -2.87 4.10
CA LEU A 194 -5.92 -1.76 5.02
C LEU A 194 -7.09 -1.63 6.00
N VAL A 195 -6.79 -1.61 7.29
CA VAL A 195 -7.78 -1.63 8.37
C VAL A 195 -7.64 -0.38 9.24
N ARG A 196 -8.79 0.18 9.61
CA ARG A 196 -8.88 1.25 10.61
C ARG A 196 -9.15 0.67 11.99
N PRO A 197 -8.34 0.97 13.02
CA PRO A 197 -8.64 0.59 14.39
C PRO A 197 -10.01 1.11 14.81
N ALA A 198 -10.80 0.28 15.51
CA ALA A 198 -12.02 0.75 16.13
C ALA A 198 -11.70 1.87 17.13
N ALA A 199 -12.47 2.95 17.11
CA ALA A 199 -12.32 4.00 18.11
C ALA A 199 -12.44 3.36 19.51
N ARG A 200 -11.42 3.56 20.34
CA ARG A 200 -11.42 3.07 21.72
C ARG A 200 -12.63 3.72 22.41
N ARG A 201 -13.66 2.92 22.73
CA ARG A 201 -14.78 3.40 23.56
C ARG A 201 -14.18 3.81 24.90
N VAL A 202 -14.11 5.12 25.15
CA VAL A 202 -13.90 5.62 26.50
C VAL A 202 -15.17 5.25 27.27
N PRO A 203 -15.11 4.42 28.33
CA PRO A 203 -16.28 4.19 29.16
C PRO A 203 -16.73 5.53 29.71
N ASN A 204 -17.98 5.91 29.46
CA ASN A 204 -18.58 7.07 30.12
C ASN A 204 -18.41 6.88 31.64
N ALA A 205 -17.66 7.79 32.27
CA ALA A 205 -17.61 7.91 33.72
C ALA A 205 -18.95 8.48 34.21
N THR A 206 -20.01 7.67 34.15
CA THR A 206 -21.34 8.00 34.67
C THR A 206 -22.14 6.71 34.88
N SER A 207 -21.57 5.80 35.65
CA SER A 207 -22.36 4.81 36.38
C SER A 207 -21.75 4.56 37.76
N ALA A 208 -21.53 5.63 38.52
CA ALA A 208 -21.44 5.50 39.96
C ALA A 208 -22.85 5.17 40.46
N ARG A 209 -23.07 3.90 40.81
CA ARG A 209 -24.26 3.50 41.57
C ARG A 209 -24.22 4.27 42.91
N PRO A 210 -25.31 4.88 43.38
CA PRO A 210 -25.31 5.50 44.68
C PRO A 210 -25.17 4.41 45.75
N THR A 211 -24.14 4.56 46.58
CA THR A 211 -23.93 3.78 47.81
C THR A 211 -25.14 3.97 48.73
N PRO A 212 -25.69 2.90 49.36
CA PRO A 212 -26.80 3.09 50.29
C PRO A 212 -26.30 3.83 51.53
N SER A 213 -26.90 4.99 51.78
CA SER A 213 -26.72 5.78 53.00
C SER A 213 -27.07 4.92 54.22
N CYS A 214 -26.10 4.78 55.13
CA CYS A 214 -26.28 4.22 56.46
C CYS A 214 -27.29 5.07 57.26
N MET A 215 -28.52 4.58 57.43
CA MET A 215 -29.42 5.10 58.47
C MET A 215 -29.22 4.30 59.76
N ARG A 216 -28.47 4.90 60.68
CA ARG A 216 -28.69 4.69 62.12
C ARG A 216 -30.08 5.25 62.48
N LYS A 217 -30.91 4.45 63.16
CA LYS A 217 -31.73 4.91 64.30
C LYS A 217 -32.36 3.73 65.06
N ARG A 218 -31.93 3.61 66.33
CA ARG A 218 -32.73 3.34 67.54
C ARG A 218 -33.42 1.97 67.65
N ARG A 219 -32.89 1.10 68.51
CA ARG A 219 -33.16 1.05 69.96
C ARG A 219 -31.97 0.44 70.68
#